data_AF-A0A914GC82-F1
#
_entry.id   AF-A0A914GC82-F1
#
_cell.length_a   1.000
_cell.length_b   1.000
_cell.length_c   1.000
_cell.angle_alpha   90.00
_cell.angle_beta   90.00
_cell.angle_gamma   90.00
#
_symmetry.space_group_name_H-M   'P 1'
#
loop_
_entity.id
_entity.type
_entity.pdbx_description
1 polymer ?
#
loop_
_entity_poly.entity_id
_entity_poly.type
_entity_poly.pdbx_seq_one_letter_code
_entity_poly.pdbx_strand_id
1 'polypeptide(L)'
;MFINTNLETIGSAFSMMMFNFSETKAVTYTAAAQGCVGIFTFLTYFAYIGLKLETYISSRKACMLSLVMLIIFHLVTYSWPFIPGHVEMHNSSSVIAAELRVGCNTDKFSWCEKLAPVNVYLYYAAYIIVIGFAFPIMNITVTTLFSKILGPRRQGTQQGIFQVSGGVARMIGP
;
A
#
# COMPACT_ATOMS: atom_id res chain seq x y z
N MET A 1 7.71 5.56 0.03
CA MET A 1 8.43 4.29 -0.17
C MET A 1 8.02 3.24 0.85
N PHE A 2 8.10 3.53 2.17
CA PHE A 2 7.74 2.56 3.23
C PHE A 2 6.37 1.88 3.03
N ILE A 3 5.29 2.67 2.92
CA ILE A 3 3.91 2.15 2.73
C ILE A 3 3.82 1.17 1.55
N ASN A 4 4.33 1.56 0.38
CA ASN A 4 4.20 0.73 -0.82
C ASN A 4 4.94 -0.60 -0.67
N THR A 5 6.15 -0.59 -0.10
CA THR A 5 6.91 -1.82 0.13
C THR A 5 6.21 -2.72 1.15
N ASN A 6 5.68 -2.17 2.24
CA ASN A 6 4.93 -2.97 3.22
C ASN A 6 3.71 -3.65 2.58
N LEU A 7 2.95 -2.91 1.77
CA LEU A 7 1.77 -3.44 1.07
C LEU A 7 2.14 -4.50 0.03
N GLU A 8 3.28 -4.34 -0.65
CA GLU A 8 3.79 -5.31 -1.62
C GLU A 8 4.29 -6.59 -0.95
N THR A 9 5.04 -6.48 0.16
CA THR A 9 5.58 -7.65 0.87
C THR A 9 4.48 -8.43 1.60
N ILE A 10 3.61 -7.73 2.35
CA ILE A 10 2.60 -8.39 3.20
C ILE A 10 1.29 -8.65 2.44
N GLY A 11 1.04 -8.01 1.30
CA GLY A 11 -0.25 -8.04 0.61
C GLY A 11 -0.80 -9.45 0.35
N SER A 12 0.05 -10.39 -0.05
CA SER A 12 -0.32 -11.79 -0.25
C SER A 12 -0.70 -12.47 1.07
N ALA A 13 0.14 -12.35 2.12
CA ALA A 13 -0.14 -12.92 3.44
C ALA A 13 -1.40 -12.31 4.08
N PHE A 14 -1.60 -11.00 3.92
CA PHE A 14 -2.80 -10.30 4.33
C PHE A 14 -4.04 -10.83 3.64
N SER A 15 -3.99 -11.05 2.32
CA SER A 15 -5.13 -11.55 1.55
C SER A 15 -5.49 -13.00 1.91
N MET A 16 -4.49 -13.84 2.18
CA MET A 16 -4.71 -15.21 2.67
C MET A 16 -5.37 -15.22 4.05
N MET A 17 -4.95 -14.32 4.94
CA MET A 17 -5.48 -14.24 6.29
C MET A 17 -6.85 -13.57 6.36
N MET A 18 -7.08 -12.44 5.67
CA MET A 18 -8.31 -11.66 5.77
C MET A 18 -9.44 -12.17 4.87
N PHE A 19 -9.10 -12.69 3.70
CA PHE A 19 -10.07 -13.01 2.66
C PHE A 19 -10.20 -14.51 2.39
N ASN A 20 -9.49 -15.34 3.17
CA ASN A 20 -9.45 -16.80 3.01
C ASN A 20 -9.05 -17.22 1.57
N PHE A 21 -8.16 -16.45 0.94
CA PHE A 21 -7.67 -16.75 -0.40
C PHE A 21 -6.59 -17.82 -0.34
N SER A 22 -6.68 -18.84 -1.20
CA SER A 22 -5.58 -19.79 -1.40
C SER A 22 -4.33 -19.08 -1.90
N GLU A 23 -3.14 -19.64 -1.67
CA GLU A 23 -1.85 -19.06 -2.09
C GLU A 23 -1.87 -18.62 -3.57
N THR A 24 -2.35 -19.50 -4.45
CA THR A 24 -2.48 -19.24 -5.89
C THR A 24 -3.42 -18.08 -6.22
N LYS A 25 -4.56 -17.98 -5.51
CA LYS A 25 -5.51 -16.87 -5.70
C LYS A 25 -4.91 -15.57 -5.16
N ALA A 26 -4.35 -15.59 -3.95
CA ALA A 26 -3.76 -14.42 -3.32
C ALA A 26 -2.67 -13.78 -4.18
N VAL A 27 -1.76 -14.59 -4.73
CA VAL A 27 -0.71 -14.11 -5.65
C VAL A 27 -1.31 -13.57 -6.94
N THR A 28 -2.29 -14.26 -7.54
CA THR A 28 -2.92 -13.84 -8.79
C THR A 28 -3.66 -12.52 -8.66
N TYR A 29 -4.48 -12.36 -7.60
CA TYR A 29 -5.20 -11.11 -7.33
C TYR A 29 -4.26 -9.96 -7.00
N THR A 30 -3.20 -10.21 -6.23
CA THR A 30 -2.18 -9.20 -5.90
C THR A 30 -1.44 -8.75 -7.16
N ALA A 31 -1.03 -9.69 -8.02
CA ALA A 31 -0.38 -9.38 -9.29
C ALA A 31 -1.30 -8.59 -10.24
N ALA A 32 -2.57 -8.99 -10.35
CA ALA A 32 -3.55 -8.26 -11.15
C ALA A 32 -3.78 -6.84 -10.63
N ALA A 33 -3.94 -6.68 -9.31
CA ALA A 33 -4.10 -5.37 -8.68
C ALA A 33 -2.88 -4.47 -8.91
N GLN A 34 -1.66 -5.03 -8.81
CA GLN A 34 -0.42 -4.29 -9.10
C GLN A 34 -0.33 -3.87 -10.57
N GLY A 35 -0.77 -4.73 -11.49
CA GLY A 35 -0.92 -4.38 -12.91
C GLY A 35 -1.85 -3.19 -13.11
N CYS A 36 -3.03 -3.20 -12.47
CA CYS A 36 -3.97 -2.07 -12.51
C CYS A 36 -3.36 -0.81 -11.91
N VAL A 37 -2.71 -0.89 -10.74
CA VAL A 37 -1.98 0.25 -10.14
C VAL A 37 -0.97 0.83 -11.12
N GLY A 38 -0.24 -0.02 -11.86
CA GLY A 38 0.71 0.41 -12.89
C GLY A 38 0.04 1.22 -14.01
N ILE A 39 -1.11 0.76 -14.51
CA ILE A 39 -1.90 1.48 -15.52
C ILE A 39 -2.38 2.84 -14.98
N PHE A 40 -2.97 2.88 -13.79
CA PHE A 40 -3.43 4.12 -13.15
C PHE A 40 -2.28 5.08 -12.86
N THR A 41 -1.13 4.55 -12.47
CA THR A 41 0.08 5.32 -12.23
C THR A 41 0.57 5.97 -13.52
N PHE A 42 0.61 5.21 -14.62
CA PHE A 42 0.97 5.74 -15.93
C PHE A 42 0.01 6.84 -16.39
N LEU A 43 -1.30 6.62 -16.25
CA LEU A 43 -2.31 7.65 -16.56
C LEU A 43 -2.14 8.91 -15.71
N THR A 44 -1.82 8.74 -14.42
CA THR A 44 -1.59 9.87 -13.51
C THR A 44 -0.35 10.66 -13.91
N TYR A 45 0.75 9.99 -14.29
CA TYR A 45 1.95 10.66 -14.84
C TYR A 45 1.64 11.41 -16.12
N PHE A 46 0.93 10.77 -17.05
CA PHE A 46 0.54 11.39 -18.31
C PHE A 46 -0.34 12.63 -18.08
N ALA A 47 -1.34 12.54 -17.21
CA ALA A 47 -2.19 13.66 -16.84
C ALA A 47 -1.40 14.78 -16.15
N TYR A 48 -0.49 14.44 -15.23
CA TYR A 48 0.32 15.42 -14.52
C TYR A 48 1.21 16.24 -15.48
N ILE A 49 1.86 15.56 -16.42
CA ILE A 49 2.73 16.18 -17.43
C ILE A 49 1.89 16.93 -18.48
N GLY A 50 0.86 16.29 -19.04
CA GLY A 50 0.05 16.83 -20.13
C GLY A 50 -0.77 18.06 -19.73
N LEU A 51 -1.37 18.04 -18.54
CA LEU A 51 -2.14 19.18 -18.01
C LEU A 51 -1.26 20.22 -17.31
N LYS A 52 0.06 20.00 -17.24
CA LYS A 52 1.02 20.83 -16.50
C LYS A 52 0.51 21.17 -15.10
N LEU A 53 0.07 20.15 -14.36
CA LEU A 53 -0.58 20.29 -13.05
C LEU A 53 0.26 21.08 -12.03
N GLU A 54 1.58 21.09 -12.20
CA GLU A 54 2.52 21.90 -11.41
C GLU A 54 2.23 23.41 -11.47
N THR A 55 1.61 23.88 -12.56
CA THR A 55 1.24 25.30 -12.72
C THR A 55 0.00 25.66 -11.91
N TYR A 56 -0.93 24.71 -11.76
CA TYR A 56 -2.20 24.92 -11.07
C TYR A 56 -2.11 24.62 -9.57
N ILE A 57 -1.33 23.60 -9.19
CA ILE A 57 -1.21 23.14 -7.81
C ILE A 57 0.25 23.23 -7.38
N SER A 58 0.53 24.03 -6.35
CA SER A 58 1.87 24.12 -5.76
C SER A 58 2.34 22.74 -5.27
N SER A 59 3.60 22.39 -5.52
CA SER A 59 4.18 21.09 -5.15
C SER A 59 4.00 20.75 -3.67
N ARG A 60 4.02 21.75 -2.77
CA ARG A 60 3.78 21.56 -1.33
C ARG A 60 2.35 21.09 -1.02
N LYS A 61 1.33 21.75 -1.59
CA LYS A 61 -0.08 21.36 -1.40
C LYS A 61 -0.36 19.98 -2.00
N ALA A 62 0.19 19.69 -3.17
CA ALA A 62 0.06 18.38 -3.80
C ALA A 62 0.69 17.26 -2.94
N CYS A 63 1.88 17.50 -2.37
CA CYS A 63 2.53 16.58 -1.44
C CYS A 63 1.67 16.34 -0.18
N MET A 64 1.12 17.40 0.44
CA MET A 64 0.23 17.27 1.59
C MET A 64 -1.06 16.50 1.24
N LEU A 65 -1.66 16.78 0.08
CA LEU A 65 -2.85 16.07 -0.38
C LEU A 65 -2.59 14.57 -0.57
N SER A 66 -1.47 14.20 -1.20
CA SER A 66 -1.09 12.81 -1.36
C SER A 66 -0.83 12.12 -0.01
N LEU A 67 -0.26 12.82 0.98
CA LEU A 67 -0.04 12.27 2.32
C LEU A 67 -1.38 11.97 2.99
N VAL A 68 -2.32 12.91 2.93
CA VAL A 68 -3.66 12.75 3.47
C VAL A 68 -4.40 11.58 2.80
N MET A 69 -4.31 11.46 1.48
CA MET A 69 -4.90 10.32 0.75
C MET A 69 -4.29 8.98 1.20
N LEU A 70 -2.97 8.90 1.40
CA LEU A 70 -2.33 7.68 1.92
C LEU A 70 -2.77 7.36 3.35
N ILE A 71 -3.00 8.35 4.20
CA ILE A 71 -3.54 8.15 5.55
C ILE A 71 -4.98 7.63 5.46
N ILE A 72 -5.81 8.25 4.63
CA ILE A 72 -7.19 7.81 4.39
C ILE A 72 -7.22 6.36 3.91
N PHE A 73 -6.33 5.96 3.00
CA PHE A 73 -6.21 4.57 2.56
C PHE A 73 -6.04 3.62 3.75
N HIS A 74 -5.09 3.88 4.66
CA HIS A 74 -4.89 3.02 5.83
C HIS A 74 -6.10 3.00 6.76
N LEU A 75 -6.76 4.15 6.95
CA LEU A 75 -7.97 4.22 7.78
C LEU A 75 -9.13 3.42 7.17
N VAL A 76 -9.28 3.43 5.85
CA VAL A 76 -10.34 2.69 5.15
C VAL A 76 -10.04 1.19 5.11
N THR A 77 -8.78 0.79 4.95
CA THR A 77 -8.39 -0.61 4.91
C THR A 77 -8.17 -1.24 6.29
N TYR A 78 -8.23 -0.45 7.36
CA TYR A 78 -8.07 -0.96 8.72
C TYR A 78 -9.27 -1.80 9.14
N SER A 79 -8.98 -2.94 9.78
CA SER A 79 -9.98 -3.80 10.40
C SER A 79 -10.47 -3.15 11.71
N TRP A 80 -11.51 -2.32 11.59
CA TRP A 80 -12.06 -1.64 12.75
C TRP A 80 -12.91 -2.57 13.61
N PRO A 81 -12.81 -2.50 14.95
CA PRO A 81 -13.52 -3.39 15.86
C PRO A 81 -15.04 -3.21 15.87
N PHE A 82 -15.55 -2.15 15.26
CA PHE A 82 -17.00 -1.89 15.13
C PHE A 82 -17.65 -2.59 13.93
N ILE A 83 -16.86 -3.18 13.02
CA ILE A 83 -17.39 -3.88 11.85
C ILE A 83 -17.90 -5.26 12.30
N PRO A 84 -19.19 -5.59 12.08
CA PRO A 84 -19.74 -6.87 12.50
C PRO A 84 -19.18 -8.00 11.64
N GLY A 85 -18.72 -9.07 12.31
CA GLY A 85 -18.18 -10.27 11.69
C GLY A 85 -16.83 -10.66 12.28
N HIS A 86 -16.39 -11.87 11.97
CA HIS A 86 -15.07 -12.37 12.37
C HIS A 86 -14.39 -12.96 11.15
N VAL A 87 -13.07 -12.84 11.10
CA VAL A 87 -12.25 -13.52 10.09
C VAL A 87 -12.33 -15.04 10.32
N GLU A 88 -12.22 -15.80 9.24
CA GLU A 88 -12.21 -17.26 9.31
C GLU A 88 -10.96 -17.75 10.07
N MET A 89 -11.20 -18.51 11.14
CA MET A 89 -10.17 -18.99 12.06
C MET A 89 -9.97 -20.49 11.85
N HIS A 90 -8.71 -20.94 11.88
CA HIS A 90 -8.39 -22.37 11.84
C HIS A 90 -7.56 -22.79 13.05
N ASN A 91 -7.71 -24.05 13.48
CA ASN A 91 -6.89 -24.69 14.50
C ASN A 91 -6.04 -25.81 13.85
N SER A 92 -4.78 -25.93 14.29
CA SER A 92 -3.79 -26.90 13.80
C SER A 92 -4.21 -28.36 13.98
N SER A 93 -5.27 -28.61 14.75
CA SER A 93 -5.87 -29.93 14.98
C SER A 93 -6.69 -30.46 13.78
N SER A 94 -7.06 -29.59 12.83
CA SER A 94 -7.78 -29.98 11.62
C SER A 94 -6.79 -30.28 10.48
N VAL A 95 -6.63 -31.57 10.15
CA VAL A 95 -5.71 -32.07 9.10
C VAL A 95 -5.93 -31.36 7.75
N ILE A 96 -7.14 -30.87 7.49
CA ILE A 96 -7.53 -30.14 6.27
C ILE A 96 -7.00 -28.68 6.27
N ALA A 97 -6.84 -28.03 7.44
CA ALA A 97 -6.32 -26.66 7.52
C ALA A 97 -4.78 -26.59 7.41
N ALA A 98 -4.09 -27.68 7.75
CA ALA A 98 -2.63 -27.77 7.64
C ALA A 98 -2.14 -27.72 6.18
N GLU A 99 -2.93 -28.23 5.23
CA GLU A 99 -2.59 -28.18 3.80
C GLU A 99 -2.93 -26.83 3.14
N LEU A 100 -3.91 -26.09 3.68
CA LEU A 100 -4.39 -24.87 3.02
C LEU A 100 -3.86 -23.56 3.63
N ARG A 101 -3.37 -23.54 4.88
CA ARG A 101 -2.75 -22.37 5.57
C ARG A 101 -3.47 -21.02 5.34
N VAL A 102 -4.78 -21.03 5.17
CA VAL A 102 -5.60 -19.85 4.93
C VAL A 102 -6.39 -19.46 6.16
N GLY A 103 -6.67 -18.16 6.31
CA GLY A 103 -7.30 -17.63 7.52
C GLY A 103 -6.33 -17.38 8.67
N CYS A 104 -6.87 -17.08 9.84
CA CYS A 104 -6.09 -16.71 11.02
C CYS A 104 -5.84 -17.93 11.93
N ASN A 105 -4.55 -18.22 12.19
CA ASN A 105 -4.17 -19.34 13.06
C ASN A 105 -4.30 -18.95 14.55
N THR A 106 -5.29 -19.52 15.23
CA THR A 106 -5.56 -19.24 16.65
C THR A 106 -4.49 -19.77 17.60
N ASP A 107 -3.77 -20.83 17.21
CA ASP A 107 -2.69 -21.41 18.03
C ASP A 107 -1.44 -20.53 18.02
N LYS A 108 -1.23 -19.78 16.92
CA LYS A 108 -0.09 -18.88 16.75
C LYS A 108 -0.39 -17.43 17.15
N PHE A 109 -1.63 -16.99 16.99
CA PHE A 109 -2.03 -15.59 17.13
C PHE A 109 -3.26 -15.44 18.03
N SER A 110 -3.06 -14.92 19.24
CA SER A 110 -4.15 -14.67 20.22
C SER A 110 -5.09 -13.51 19.83
N TRP A 111 -4.75 -12.75 18.79
CA TRP A 111 -5.53 -11.60 18.33
C TRP A 111 -6.50 -11.95 17.20
N CYS A 112 -6.53 -13.19 16.70
CA CYS A 112 -7.46 -13.63 15.65
C CYS A 112 -8.93 -13.42 16.05
N GLU A 113 -9.27 -13.65 17.33
CA GLU A 113 -10.65 -13.56 17.83
C GLU A 113 -11.22 -12.14 17.77
N LYS A 114 -10.37 -11.12 17.81
CA LYS A 114 -10.75 -9.70 17.80
C LYS A 114 -10.72 -9.09 16.41
N LEU A 115 -10.41 -9.89 15.39
CA LEU A 115 -10.13 -9.42 14.06
C LEU A 115 -11.42 -9.37 13.24
N ALA A 116 -11.85 -8.14 12.90
CA ALA A 116 -13.00 -7.92 12.07
C ALA A 116 -12.66 -8.15 10.57
N PRO A 117 -13.60 -8.67 9.77
CA PRO A 117 -13.36 -8.87 8.35
C PRO A 117 -13.33 -7.52 7.61
N VAL A 118 -12.43 -7.40 6.63
CA VAL A 118 -12.38 -6.27 5.70
C VAL A 118 -13.07 -6.68 4.40
N ASN A 119 -13.78 -5.76 3.75
CA ASN A 119 -14.39 -6.06 2.46
C ASN A 119 -13.32 -6.12 1.36
N VAL A 120 -13.22 -7.29 0.71
CA VAL A 120 -12.28 -7.57 -0.40
C VAL A 120 -12.33 -6.50 -1.49
N TYR A 121 -13.54 -6.15 -1.95
CA TYR A 121 -13.74 -5.21 -3.04
C TYR A 121 -13.32 -3.80 -2.64
N LEU A 122 -13.63 -3.41 -1.40
CA LEU A 122 -13.21 -2.11 -0.87
C LEU A 122 -11.69 -2.01 -0.78
N TYR A 123 -11.03 -3.06 -0.29
CA TYR A 123 -9.57 -3.11 -0.18
C TYR A 123 -8.89 -2.96 -1.54
N TYR A 124 -9.23 -3.81 -2.51
CA TYR A 124 -8.59 -3.76 -3.83
C TYR A 124 -8.96 -2.50 -4.63
N ALA A 125 -10.20 -2.00 -4.53
CA ALA A 125 -10.58 -0.75 -5.19
C ALA A 125 -9.82 0.45 -4.59
N ALA A 126 -9.76 0.54 -3.26
CA ALA A 126 -8.99 1.58 -2.59
C ALA A 126 -7.49 1.47 -2.90
N TYR A 127 -6.95 0.25 -2.97
CA TYR A 127 -5.56 0.00 -3.33
C TYR A 127 -5.25 0.52 -4.74
N ILE A 128 -6.04 0.11 -5.74
CA ILE A 128 -5.81 0.50 -7.14
C ILE A 128 -5.93 2.01 -7.31
N ILE A 129 -6.98 2.63 -6.78
CA ILE A 129 -7.28 4.05 -6.98
C ILE A 129 -6.32 4.91 -6.17
N VAL A 130 -6.21 4.66 -4.86
CA VAL A 130 -5.47 5.55 -3.96
C VAL A 130 -3.97 5.38 -4.12
N ILE A 131 -3.45 4.14 -4.20
CA ILE A 131 -2.01 3.95 -4.43
C ILE A 131 -1.64 4.38 -5.86
N GLY A 132 -2.46 4.05 -6.86
CA GLY A 132 -2.23 4.44 -8.25
C GLY A 132 -2.23 5.95 -8.49
N PHE A 133 -2.91 6.74 -7.66
CA PHE A 133 -2.96 8.20 -7.78
C PHE A 133 -2.03 8.91 -6.78
N ALA A 134 -2.13 8.60 -5.49
CA ALA A 134 -1.43 9.34 -4.44
C ALA A 134 0.09 9.09 -4.47
N PHE A 135 0.51 7.86 -4.76
CA PHE A 135 1.93 7.48 -4.76
C PHE A 135 2.76 8.15 -5.86
N PRO A 136 2.35 8.15 -7.15
CA PRO A 136 3.12 8.87 -8.17
C PRO A 136 3.15 10.37 -7.93
N ILE A 137 2.02 10.98 -7.54
CA ILE A 137 1.99 12.43 -7.25
C ILE A 137 2.92 12.75 -6.08
N MET A 138 2.94 11.92 -5.04
CA MET A 138 3.89 12.08 -3.92
C MET A 138 5.33 12.05 -4.42
N ASN A 139 5.69 11.05 -5.23
CA ASN A 139 7.06 10.85 -5.68
C ASN A 139 7.55 12.04 -6.52
N ILE A 140 6.74 12.50 -7.48
CA ILE A 140 7.05 13.69 -8.28
C ILE A 140 7.17 14.92 -7.37
N THR A 141 6.17 15.18 -6.54
CA THR A 141 6.11 16.43 -5.79
C THR A 141 7.19 16.53 -4.72
N VAL A 142 7.54 15.43 -4.05
CA VAL A 142 8.64 15.38 -3.08
C VAL A 142 9.98 15.60 -3.76
N THR A 143 10.24 14.92 -4.88
CA THR A 143 11.52 15.10 -5.62
C THR A 143 11.65 16.51 -6.19
N THR A 144 10.57 17.06 -6.77
CA THR A 144 10.54 18.46 -7.24
C THR A 144 10.73 19.44 -6.10
N LEU A 145 10.04 19.24 -4.96
CA LEU A 145 10.16 20.12 -3.79
C LEU A 145 11.57 20.08 -3.21
N PHE A 146 12.18 18.89 -3.12
CA PHE A 146 13.54 18.71 -2.65
C PHE A 146 14.54 19.49 -3.52
N SER A 147 14.46 19.35 -4.85
CA SER A 147 15.31 20.09 -5.79
C SER A 147 15.09 21.60 -5.74
N LYS A 148 13.83 22.05 -5.58
CA LYS A 148 13.51 23.49 -5.43
C LYS A 148 14.06 24.10 -4.15
N ILE A 149 14.06 23.35 -3.04
CA ILE A 149 14.57 23.82 -1.73
C ILE A 149 16.11 23.88 -1.74
N LEU A 150 16.76 22.87 -2.31
CA LEU A 150 18.23 22.82 -2.40
C LEU A 150 18.83 23.83 -3.38
N GLY A 151 18.11 24.13 -4.47
CA GLY A 151 18.65 24.94 -5.56
C GLY A 151 19.78 24.22 -6.32
N PRO A 152 20.66 24.94 -7.02
CA PRO A 152 21.66 24.35 -7.92
C PRO A 152 22.87 23.70 -7.20
N ARG A 153 22.92 23.69 -5.86
CA ARG A 153 24.12 23.28 -5.12
C ARG A 153 24.01 21.85 -4.58
N ARG A 154 24.97 20.98 -4.91
CA ARG A 154 25.13 19.60 -4.39
C ARG A 154 23.90 18.67 -4.52
N GLN A 155 23.15 18.77 -5.62
CA GLN A 155 21.94 17.95 -5.85
C GLN A 155 22.21 16.44 -5.82
N GLY A 156 23.30 15.96 -6.43
CA GLY A 156 23.61 14.54 -6.51
C GLY A 156 23.80 13.85 -5.15
N THR A 157 24.60 14.43 -4.26
CA THR A 157 24.84 13.86 -2.91
C THR A 157 23.56 13.84 -2.08
N GLN A 158 22.77 14.91 -2.13
CA GLN A 158 21.54 15.06 -1.37
C GLN A 158 20.44 14.12 -1.87
N GLN A 159 20.33 13.95 -3.18
CA GLN A 159 19.44 12.96 -3.78
C GLN A 159 19.89 11.53 -3.45
N GLY A 160 21.21 11.29 -3.35
CA GLY A 160 21.77 10.04 -2.85
C GLY A 160 21.32 9.73 -1.42
N ILE A 161 21.45 10.68 -0.50
CA ILE A 161 20.97 10.53 0.90
C ILE A 161 19.47 10.25 0.94
N PHE A 162 18.69 10.96 0.12
CA PHE A 162 17.25 10.73 -0.01
C PHE A 162 16.93 9.29 -0.47
N GLN A 163 17.66 8.75 -1.46
CA GLN A 163 17.50 7.36 -1.90
C GLN A 163 17.90 6.35 -0.83
N VAL A 164 19.00 6.59 -0.10
CA VAL A 164 19.43 5.74 1.03
C VAL A 164 18.34 5.67 2.10
N SER A 165 17.67 6.77 2.41
CA SER A 165 16.53 6.76 3.35
C SER A 165 15.39 5.84 2.88
N GLY A 166 15.15 5.78 1.57
CA GLY A 166 14.20 4.85 0.97
C GLY A 166 14.65 3.39 1.11
N GLY A 167 15.93 3.12 0.92
CA GLY A 167 16.53 1.79 1.12
C GLY A 167 16.42 1.32 2.58
N VAL A 168 16.80 2.17 3.54
CA VAL A 168 16.68 1.87 4.98
C VAL A 168 15.22 1.60 5.36
N ALA A 169 14.27 2.38 4.83
CA ALA A 169 12.86 2.15 5.06
C ALA A 169 12.39 0.76 4.57
N ARG A 170 12.96 0.24 3.46
CA ARG A 170 12.68 -1.11 2.99
C ARG A 170 13.34 -2.19 3.83
N MET A 171 14.52 -1.93 4.38
CA MET A 171 15.21 -2.89 5.28
C MET A 171 14.51 -3.03 6.63
N ILE A 172 13.94 -1.94 7.15
CA ILE A 172 13.18 -1.93 8.41
C ILE A 172 11.74 -2.44 8.17
N GLY A 173 11.25 -2.28 6.96
CA GLY A 173 9.98 -2.87 6.54
C GLY A 173 10.04 -4.41 6.59
N PRO A 174 8.90 -5.07 6.84
CA PRO A 174 8.73 -6.50 6.73
C PRO A 174 8.86 -7.00 5.29
#